data_AF-A0A369AIS6-F1
#
_entry.id   AF-A0A369AIS6-F1
#
_cell.length_a   1.000
_cell.length_b   1.000
_cell.length_c   1.000
_cell.angle_alpha   90.00
_cell.angle_beta   90.00
_cell.angle_gamma   90.00
#
_symmetry.space_group_name_H-M   'P 1'
#
loop_
_entity.id
_entity.type
_entity.pdbx_description
1 polymer ?
#
loop_
_entity_poly.entity_id
_entity_poly.type
_entity_poly.pdbx_seq_one_letter_code
_entity_poly.pdbx_strand_id
1 'polypeptide(L)'
;MRKKKKVFTPLAAIIILLAAFLLKDADLTGTVPGYYNDTEIVSVEAPYDIDTVKSQGIGSNRFIFAKVTRVVDGDTLEIQYKSKEYKVRLLDVDTPESVKPGVEEQAYSKTAFEFTESIVLNKDVKLVFEKGVKDRYQRLLAHVVLDDGSYLNGMLVRNGFARVEIVSPNSKMSEYFYSLQDVAVQKGAGLWGLPEEDRPFVKNSKGKYVARYKETEKAS
;
A
#
# COMPACT_ATOMS: atom_id res chain seq x y z
N MET A 1 15.11 -55.84 -38.95
CA MET A 1 15.90 -54.63 -38.67
C MET A 1 15.21 -53.80 -37.59
N ARG A 2 15.81 -53.70 -36.40
CA ARG A 2 15.22 -53.16 -35.18
C ARG A 2 15.78 -51.75 -34.97
N LYS A 3 15.00 -50.69 -35.24
CA LYS A 3 15.43 -49.29 -34.98
C LYS A 3 15.10 -48.92 -33.53
N LYS A 4 16.09 -48.40 -32.82
CA LYS A 4 16.07 -48.00 -31.40
C LYS A 4 15.99 -46.47 -31.26
N LYS A 5 15.22 -46.02 -30.25
CA LYS A 5 15.30 -44.75 -29.47
C LYS A 5 14.83 -43.48 -30.20
N LYS A 6 14.25 -42.45 -29.54
CA LYS A 6 14.46 -41.91 -28.18
C LYS A 6 13.16 -41.39 -27.55
N VAL A 7 13.08 -41.49 -26.23
CA VAL A 7 12.07 -40.86 -25.35
C VAL A 7 12.42 -39.39 -25.17
N PHE A 8 11.41 -38.50 -25.23
CA PHE A 8 11.55 -37.06 -25.05
C PHE A 8 10.86 -36.68 -23.73
N THR A 9 11.61 -36.14 -22.77
CA THR A 9 11.10 -35.45 -21.59
C THR A 9 11.62 -34.02 -21.64
N PRO A 10 10.77 -32.97 -21.65
CA PRO A 10 11.24 -31.62 -21.39
C PRO A 10 11.22 -31.36 -19.88
N LEU A 11 12.41 -30.96 -19.41
CA LEU A 11 12.72 -30.43 -18.09
C LEU A 11 12.09 -29.03 -17.90
N ALA A 12 11.91 -28.66 -16.64
CA ALA A 12 11.31 -27.42 -16.13
C ALA A 12 11.71 -26.12 -16.86
N ALA A 13 10.71 -25.27 -17.11
CA ALA A 13 10.91 -23.86 -17.46
C ALA A 13 11.16 -23.05 -16.18
N ILE A 14 12.41 -22.63 -15.99
CA ILE A 14 12.77 -21.54 -15.07
C ILE A 14 12.79 -20.26 -15.91
N ILE A 15 11.76 -19.43 -15.78
CA ILE A 15 11.74 -18.10 -16.39
C ILE A 15 12.32 -17.12 -15.36
N ILE A 16 13.60 -16.78 -15.54
CA ILE A 16 14.20 -15.58 -14.94
C ILE A 16 14.03 -14.48 -15.99
N LEU A 17 13.06 -13.58 -15.79
CA LEU A 17 12.90 -12.39 -16.61
C LEU A 17 13.73 -11.25 -16.00
N LEU A 18 15.00 -11.25 -16.36
CA LEU A 18 15.90 -10.09 -16.32
C LEU A 18 15.60 -9.26 -17.58
N ALA A 19 14.68 -8.32 -17.47
CA ALA A 19 14.37 -7.37 -18.54
C ALA A 19 14.45 -5.94 -17.99
N ALA A 20 15.66 -5.53 -17.63
CA ALA A 20 16.01 -4.15 -17.34
C ALA A 20 17.23 -3.77 -18.18
N PHE A 21 17.02 -3.57 -19.49
CA PHE A 21 17.89 -2.72 -20.28
C PHE A 21 17.20 -2.38 -21.61
N LEU A 22 17.17 -1.08 -21.93
CA LEU A 22 16.76 -0.46 -23.19
C LEU A 22 15.25 -0.21 -23.39
N LEU A 23 14.79 0.95 -22.91
CA LEU A 23 14.28 2.01 -23.79
C LEU A 23 14.44 3.36 -23.07
N LYS A 24 14.91 4.34 -23.85
CA LYS A 24 15.32 5.68 -23.45
C LYS A 24 14.16 6.67 -23.53
N ASP A 25 14.14 7.58 -22.56
CA ASP A 25 13.63 8.96 -22.60
C ASP A 25 12.11 9.18 -22.77
N ALA A 26 11.42 9.29 -21.64
CA ALA A 26 10.37 10.28 -21.43
C ALA A 26 10.52 10.85 -20.01
N ASP A 27 11.00 12.08 -19.95
CA ASP A 27 11.32 12.84 -18.76
C ASP A 27 10.05 13.22 -17.97
N LEU A 28 9.88 12.65 -16.78
CA LEU A 28 8.90 13.05 -15.77
C LEU A 28 9.59 13.15 -14.40
N THR A 29 10.74 13.84 -14.33
CA THR A 29 11.41 14.12 -13.06
C THR A 29 10.92 15.45 -12.47
N GLY A 30 9.71 15.44 -11.92
CA GLY A 30 9.28 16.47 -10.98
C GLY A 30 9.97 16.25 -9.63
N THR A 31 11.16 16.81 -9.44
CA THR A 31 11.87 16.77 -8.17
C THR A 31 11.25 17.78 -7.19
N VAL A 32 10.71 17.28 -6.07
CA VAL A 32 10.33 18.10 -4.92
C VAL A 32 11.54 18.16 -3.97
N PRO A 33 12.03 19.35 -3.56
CA PRO A 33 13.18 19.44 -2.66
C PRO A 33 12.78 19.08 -1.22
N GLY A 34 13.32 17.97 -0.72
CA GLY A 34 13.28 17.63 0.71
C GLY A 34 13.20 16.13 0.99
N TYR A 35 14.35 15.50 1.25
CA TYR A 35 14.52 14.15 1.78
C TYR A 35 14.10 12.96 0.90
N TYR A 36 15.00 12.59 -0.04
CA TYR A 36 15.09 11.24 -0.62
C TYR A 36 16.57 10.87 -0.69
N ASN A 37 17.02 9.89 0.10
CA ASN A 37 18.31 9.25 -0.14
C ASN A 37 18.07 7.91 -0.88
N ASP A 38 18.47 7.87 -2.15
CA ASP A 38 18.92 6.70 -2.93
C ASP A 38 18.18 5.35 -2.74
N THR A 39 16.86 5.33 -2.81
CA THR A 39 16.16 4.07 -3.13
C THR A 39 15.04 4.33 -4.14
N GLU A 40 15.17 3.71 -5.31
CA GLU A 40 14.11 3.64 -6.31
C GLU A 40 12.81 3.17 -5.64
N ILE A 41 11.73 3.95 -5.80
CA ILE A 41 10.41 3.59 -5.27
C ILE A 41 10.07 2.20 -5.81
N VAL A 42 9.88 1.25 -4.91
CA VAL A 42 9.53 -0.11 -5.30
C VAL A 42 8.04 -0.12 -5.61
N SER A 43 7.71 -0.24 -6.90
CA SER A 43 6.36 -0.51 -7.35
C SER A 43 5.91 -1.89 -6.85
N VAL A 44 4.61 -2.03 -6.61
CA VAL A 44 4.00 -3.27 -6.16
C VAL A 44 2.78 -3.48 -7.03
N GLU A 45 2.67 -4.64 -7.68
CA GLU A 45 1.47 -5.00 -8.44
C GLU A 45 0.37 -5.52 -7.50
N ALA A 46 -0.88 -5.32 -7.91
CA ALA A 46 -2.02 -5.83 -7.15
C ALA A 46 -2.00 -7.37 -7.09
N PRO A 47 -2.14 -7.99 -5.90
CA PRO A 47 -2.26 -9.44 -5.79
C PRO A 47 -3.46 -9.98 -6.57
N TYR A 48 -3.34 -11.21 -7.09
CA TYR A 48 -4.39 -11.89 -7.86
C TYR A 48 -5.77 -11.82 -7.17
N ASP A 49 -5.78 -11.97 -5.85
CA ASP A 49 -6.99 -11.93 -5.01
C ASP A 49 -7.72 -10.58 -4.99
N ILE A 50 -7.03 -9.50 -5.29
CA ILE A 50 -7.57 -8.13 -5.43
C ILE A 50 -7.95 -7.88 -6.88
N ASP A 51 -7.10 -8.27 -7.83
CA ASP A 51 -7.33 -8.00 -9.24
C ASP A 51 -8.55 -8.79 -9.80
N THR A 52 -8.79 -9.98 -9.29
CA THR A 52 -9.84 -10.88 -9.78
C THR A 52 -11.25 -10.55 -9.32
N VAL A 53 -11.46 -9.54 -8.48
CA VAL A 53 -12.82 -9.10 -8.11
C VAL A 53 -13.53 -8.54 -9.35
N LYS A 54 -14.63 -9.19 -9.78
CA LYS A 54 -15.34 -8.87 -11.05
C LYS A 54 -16.67 -8.13 -10.89
N SER A 55 -17.20 -8.02 -9.68
CA SER A 55 -18.51 -7.41 -9.45
C SER A 55 -18.40 -5.90 -9.21
N GLN A 56 -18.92 -5.06 -10.10
CA GLN A 56 -18.86 -3.61 -9.93
C GLN A 56 -19.94 -3.09 -8.95
N GLY A 57 -19.63 -2.11 -8.11
CA GLY A 57 -20.51 -1.47 -7.14
C GLY A 57 -19.86 -1.30 -5.77
N ILE A 58 -20.42 -0.43 -4.92
CA ILE A 58 -20.03 -0.34 -3.51
C ILE A 58 -20.72 -1.48 -2.76
N GLY A 59 -19.95 -2.42 -2.23
CA GLY A 59 -20.48 -3.59 -1.52
C GLY A 59 -19.40 -4.63 -1.24
N SER A 60 -19.75 -5.64 -0.44
CA SER A 60 -18.81 -6.70 -0.05
C SER A 60 -18.27 -7.42 -1.28
N ASN A 61 -16.94 -7.55 -1.39
CA ASN A 61 -16.26 -8.24 -2.50
C ASN A 61 -16.66 -7.69 -3.88
N ARG A 62 -16.71 -6.36 -4.00
CA ARG A 62 -17.01 -5.62 -5.24
C ARG A 62 -15.92 -4.60 -5.51
N PHE A 63 -16.00 -3.93 -6.66
CA PHE A 63 -15.10 -2.82 -6.99
C PHE A 63 -15.84 -1.63 -7.60
N ILE A 64 -15.26 -0.45 -7.54
CA ILE A 64 -15.67 0.70 -8.36
C ILE A 64 -14.45 1.37 -9.00
N PHE A 65 -14.67 2.10 -10.09
CA PHE A 65 -13.72 3.10 -10.57
C PHE A 65 -14.19 4.47 -10.07
N ALA A 66 -13.27 5.26 -9.53
CA ALA A 66 -13.56 6.58 -9.00
C ALA A 66 -12.36 7.51 -9.15
N LYS A 67 -12.64 8.81 -9.30
CA LYS A 67 -11.60 9.83 -9.37
C LYS A 67 -11.19 10.25 -7.98
N VAL A 68 -9.89 10.27 -7.69
CA VAL A 68 -9.37 10.86 -6.45
C VAL A 68 -9.39 12.38 -6.58
N THR A 69 -10.15 13.04 -5.70
CA THR A 69 -10.30 14.50 -5.68
C THR A 69 -9.39 15.16 -4.67
N ARG A 70 -9.00 14.44 -3.61
CA ARG A 70 -8.10 14.95 -2.58
C ARG A 70 -7.42 13.81 -1.81
N VAL A 71 -6.19 14.05 -1.39
CA VAL A 71 -5.50 13.25 -0.37
C VAL A 71 -5.64 13.97 0.96
N VAL A 72 -6.11 13.26 1.99
CA VAL A 72 -6.33 13.82 3.34
C VAL A 72 -5.17 13.49 4.25
N ASP A 73 -4.68 12.26 4.17
CA ASP A 73 -3.49 11.74 4.83
C ASP A 73 -2.89 10.63 3.95
N GLY A 74 -1.72 10.10 4.31
CA GLY A 74 -1.05 9.05 3.53
C GLY A 74 -1.93 7.82 3.26
N ASP A 75 -2.90 7.51 4.13
CA ASP A 75 -3.82 6.38 4.01
C ASP A 75 -5.31 6.75 3.83
N THR A 76 -5.61 8.04 3.65
CA THR A 76 -6.99 8.54 3.59
C THR A 76 -7.20 9.43 2.38
N LEU A 77 -8.19 9.09 1.56
CA LEU A 77 -8.53 9.78 0.31
C LEU A 77 -9.96 10.34 0.36
N GLU A 78 -10.22 11.37 -0.43
CA GLU A 78 -11.56 11.73 -0.89
C GLU A 78 -11.66 11.43 -2.40
N ILE A 79 -12.78 10.80 -2.77
CA ILE A 79 -13.04 10.36 -4.14
C ILE A 79 -14.40 10.84 -4.61
N GLN A 80 -14.50 11.08 -5.91
CA GLN A 80 -15.75 11.30 -6.62
C GLN A 80 -16.17 10.00 -7.29
N TYR A 81 -17.33 9.46 -6.91
CA TYR A 81 -17.96 8.33 -7.59
C TYR A 81 -19.40 8.67 -7.96
N LYS A 82 -19.69 8.65 -9.26
CA LYS A 82 -20.92 9.23 -9.82
C LYS A 82 -21.03 10.70 -9.40
N SER A 83 -22.17 11.13 -8.87
CA SER A 83 -22.39 12.51 -8.40
C SER A 83 -22.25 12.66 -6.88
N LYS A 84 -21.49 11.78 -6.21
CA LYS A 84 -21.28 11.82 -4.76
C LYS A 84 -19.80 11.71 -4.40
N GLU A 85 -19.42 12.45 -3.36
CA GLU A 85 -18.11 12.34 -2.71
C GLU A 85 -18.13 11.27 -1.62
N TYR A 86 -17.01 10.59 -1.47
CA TYR A 86 -16.80 9.60 -0.41
C TYR A 86 -15.40 9.76 0.17
N LYS A 87 -15.29 9.55 1.49
CA LYS A 87 -14.00 9.32 2.13
C LYS A 87 -13.64 7.85 2.04
N VAL A 88 -12.37 7.57 1.78
CA VAL A 88 -11.81 6.21 1.69
C VAL A 88 -10.66 6.09 2.68
N ARG A 89 -10.67 5.07 3.53
CA ARG A 89 -9.53 4.63 4.32
C ARG A 89 -8.94 3.40 3.66
N LEU A 90 -7.65 3.45 3.36
CA LEU A 90 -6.94 2.32 2.78
C LEU A 90 -6.97 1.11 3.72
N LEU A 91 -7.27 -0.06 3.19
CA LEU A 91 -7.20 -1.32 3.94
C LEU A 91 -5.76 -1.73 4.24
N ASP A 92 -5.58 -2.42 5.36
CA ASP A 92 -4.36 -3.11 5.81
C ASP A 92 -3.12 -2.24 6.03
N VAL A 93 -3.23 -0.91 5.91
CA VAL A 93 -2.14 0.04 6.09
C VAL A 93 -2.47 1.09 7.15
N ASP A 94 -1.47 1.63 7.84
CA ASP A 94 -1.60 2.76 8.75
C ASP A 94 -0.37 3.65 8.60
N THR A 95 -0.58 4.88 8.10
CA THR A 95 0.48 5.87 7.93
C THR A 95 0.70 6.66 9.21
N PRO A 96 1.90 7.21 9.45
CA PRO A 96 2.11 8.13 10.57
C PRO A 96 1.12 9.30 10.48
N GLU A 97 0.52 9.67 11.61
CA GLU A 97 -0.52 10.71 11.67
C GLU A 97 0.08 12.08 11.36
N SER A 98 -0.57 12.84 10.47
CA SER A 98 -0.18 14.21 10.12
C SER A 98 -1.11 15.29 10.71
N VAL A 99 -2.39 14.98 10.94
CA VAL A 99 -3.44 15.99 11.19
C VAL A 99 -4.34 15.72 12.39
N LYS A 100 -4.01 14.73 13.22
CA LYS A 100 -4.85 14.33 14.35
C LYS A 100 -4.75 15.35 15.51
N PRO A 101 -5.86 15.96 15.98
CA PRO A 101 -5.82 16.90 17.09
C PRO A 101 -5.24 16.28 18.36
N GLY A 102 -4.29 16.98 18.98
CA GLY A 102 -3.63 16.54 20.20
C GLY A 102 -2.51 15.51 19.99
N VAL A 103 -2.17 15.19 18.74
CA VAL A 103 -1.01 14.35 18.39
C VAL A 103 -0.04 15.22 17.58
N GLU A 104 1.22 15.25 17.99
CA GLU A 104 2.27 15.94 17.22
C GLU A 104 2.46 15.26 15.86
N GLU A 105 2.82 16.06 14.85
CA GLU A 105 3.13 15.55 13.52
C GLU A 105 4.22 14.47 13.62
N GLN A 106 3.90 13.28 13.12
CA GLN A 106 4.79 12.14 13.25
C GLN A 106 5.84 12.12 12.14
N ALA A 107 7.04 11.63 12.43
CA ALA A 107 8.05 11.40 11.41
C ALA A 107 7.50 10.52 10.26
N TYR A 108 7.85 10.87 9.02
CA TYR A 108 7.32 10.28 7.77
C TYR A 108 5.84 10.53 7.44
N SER A 109 5.08 11.27 8.25
CA SER A 109 3.68 11.59 7.93
C SER A 109 3.55 12.41 6.64
N LYS A 110 4.31 13.51 6.51
CA LYS A 110 4.41 14.31 5.27
C LYS A 110 4.90 13.50 4.08
N THR A 111 5.90 12.65 4.26
CA THR A 111 6.42 11.78 3.19
C THR A 111 5.36 10.79 2.70
N ALA A 112 4.60 10.16 3.60
CA ALA A 112 3.53 9.25 3.24
C ALA A 112 2.39 9.98 2.50
N PHE A 113 2.05 11.19 2.95
CA PHE A 113 1.10 12.07 2.28
C PHE A 113 1.55 12.42 0.86
N GLU A 114 2.75 12.98 0.70
CA GLU A 114 3.30 13.42 -0.60
C GLU A 114 3.46 12.24 -1.57
N PHE A 115 3.86 11.08 -1.05
CA PHE A 115 3.90 9.84 -1.81
C PHE A 115 2.53 9.49 -2.37
N THR A 116 1.51 9.35 -1.51
CA THR A 116 0.15 9.04 -1.95
C THR A 116 -0.39 10.09 -2.91
N GLU A 117 -0.18 11.38 -2.63
CA GLU A 117 -0.60 12.49 -3.49
C GLU A 117 0.00 12.39 -4.89
N SER A 118 1.31 12.19 -5.00
CA SER A 118 2.02 12.07 -6.28
C SER A 118 1.51 10.89 -7.12
N ILE A 119 1.05 9.82 -6.45
CA ILE A 119 0.61 8.59 -7.11
C ILE A 119 -0.84 8.67 -7.55
N VAL A 120 -1.76 9.23 -6.76
CA VAL A 120 -3.20 9.10 -7.04
C VAL A 120 -3.98 10.40 -7.26
N LEU A 121 -3.46 11.57 -6.88
CA LEU A 121 -4.23 12.81 -6.97
C LEU A 121 -4.69 13.09 -8.41
N ASN A 122 -5.97 13.45 -8.57
CA ASN A 122 -6.62 13.72 -9.85
C ASN A 122 -6.70 12.54 -10.84
N LYS A 123 -6.32 11.32 -10.42
CA LYS A 123 -6.40 10.11 -11.26
C LYS A 123 -7.67 9.31 -10.98
N ASP A 124 -8.10 8.55 -11.97
CA ASP A 124 -9.08 7.49 -11.78
C ASP A 124 -8.39 6.24 -11.21
N VAL A 125 -8.96 5.66 -10.16
CA VAL A 125 -8.45 4.45 -9.51
C VAL A 125 -9.53 3.39 -9.37
N LYS A 126 -9.13 2.12 -9.35
CA LYS A 126 -9.99 0.99 -9.00
C LYS A 126 -9.95 0.80 -7.48
N LEU A 127 -11.09 1.03 -6.84
CA LEU A 127 -11.30 0.71 -5.42
C LEU A 127 -11.88 -0.70 -5.31
N VAL A 128 -11.19 -1.60 -4.62
CA VAL A 128 -11.65 -2.98 -4.36
C VAL A 128 -12.01 -3.13 -2.89
N PHE A 129 -13.22 -3.60 -2.62
CA PHE A 129 -13.77 -3.77 -1.28
C PHE A 129 -13.69 -5.22 -0.82
N GLU A 130 -13.36 -5.44 0.46
CA GLU A 130 -13.48 -6.74 1.13
C GLU A 130 -14.87 -6.91 1.78
N LYS A 131 -15.00 -7.77 2.79
CA LYS A 131 -16.26 -8.08 3.48
C LYS A 131 -16.84 -6.87 4.21
N GLY A 132 -16.01 -6.14 4.94
CA GLY A 132 -16.35 -4.90 5.63
C GLY A 132 -16.13 -3.70 4.71
N VAL A 133 -17.21 -3.07 4.28
CA VAL A 133 -17.17 -1.98 3.28
C VAL A 133 -16.96 -0.62 3.91
N LYS A 134 -17.39 -0.42 5.16
CA LYS A 134 -17.30 0.86 5.86
C LYS A 134 -16.81 0.69 7.28
N ASP A 135 -16.11 1.71 7.77
CA ASP A 135 -15.80 1.83 9.19
C ASP A 135 -16.89 2.58 9.97
N ARG A 136 -16.67 2.72 11.29
CA ARG A 136 -17.55 3.46 12.21
C ARG A 136 -17.70 4.95 11.86
N TYR A 137 -16.78 5.52 11.09
CA TYR A 137 -16.79 6.91 10.64
C TYR A 137 -17.41 7.08 9.25
N GLN A 138 -18.04 6.02 8.72
CA GLN A 138 -18.66 5.97 7.40
C GLN A 138 -17.67 6.15 6.23
N ARG A 139 -16.36 6.00 6.47
CA ARG A 139 -15.38 5.93 5.39
C ARG A 139 -15.49 4.58 4.69
N LEU A 140 -15.38 4.57 3.38
CA LEU A 140 -15.22 3.34 2.62
C LEU A 140 -13.87 2.70 2.96
N LEU A 141 -13.82 1.38 3.08
CA LEU A 141 -12.60 0.61 3.32
C LEU A 141 -12.20 -0.09 2.03
N ALA A 142 -11.08 0.30 1.43
CA ALA A 142 -10.72 -0.20 0.10
C ALA A 142 -9.22 -0.43 -0.10
N HIS A 143 -8.95 -1.36 -1.02
CA HIS A 143 -7.70 -1.53 -1.73
C HIS A 143 -7.70 -0.62 -2.97
N VAL A 144 -6.59 0.06 -3.26
CA VAL A 144 -6.48 1.02 -4.37
C VAL A 144 -5.51 0.52 -5.42
N VAL A 145 -6.02 0.26 -6.62
CA VAL A 145 -5.26 -0.19 -7.79
C VAL A 145 -5.32 0.87 -8.88
N LEU A 146 -4.17 1.20 -9.44
CA LEU A 146 -4.01 2.14 -10.56
C LEU A 146 -4.31 1.46 -11.91
N ASP A 147 -4.38 2.25 -12.97
CA ASP A 147 -4.63 1.78 -14.33
C ASP A 147 -3.52 0.89 -14.88
N ASP A 148 -2.27 1.16 -14.51
CA ASP A 148 -1.08 0.37 -14.82
C ASP A 148 -0.95 -0.92 -13.98
N GLY A 149 -1.88 -1.17 -13.05
CA GLY A 149 -1.86 -2.32 -12.14
C GLY A 149 -1.06 -2.10 -10.85
N SER A 150 -0.45 -0.92 -10.66
CA SER A 150 0.23 -0.54 -9.44
C SER A 150 -0.74 -0.51 -8.25
N TYR A 151 -0.27 -0.94 -7.08
CA TYR A 151 -1.07 -1.17 -5.89
C TYR A 151 -0.61 -0.29 -4.73
N LEU A 152 -1.32 0.81 -4.51
CA LEU A 152 -0.94 1.86 -3.57
C LEU A 152 -0.73 1.33 -2.14
N ASN A 153 -1.66 0.53 -1.63
CA ASN A 153 -1.58 -0.01 -0.27
C ASN A 153 -0.29 -0.82 -0.07
N GLY A 154 0.04 -1.69 -1.03
CA GLY A 154 1.27 -2.48 -1.00
C GLY A 154 2.52 -1.61 -1.10
N MET A 155 2.50 -0.59 -1.97
CA MET A 155 3.62 0.34 -2.13
C MET A 155 3.91 1.13 -0.84
N LEU A 156 2.88 1.60 -0.13
CA LEU A 156 3.03 2.31 1.14
C LEU A 156 3.77 1.45 2.18
N VAL A 157 3.40 0.18 2.33
CA VAL A 157 4.05 -0.71 3.30
C VAL A 157 5.44 -1.11 2.82
N ARG A 158 5.59 -1.48 1.55
CA ARG A 158 6.85 -2.00 0.99
C ARG A 158 7.98 -0.96 1.02
N ASN A 159 7.64 0.32 0.86
CA ASN A 159 8.60 1.43 0.91
C ASN A 159 8.75 2.02 2.32
N GLY A 160 8.07 1.47 3.33
CA GLY A 160 8.20 1.89 4.72
C GLY A 160 7.55 3.24 5.02
N PHE A 161 6.47 3.60 4.31
CA PHE A 161 5.67 4.79 4.58
C PHE A 161 4.46 4.50 5.46
N ALA A 162 4.13 3.22 5.64
CA ALA A 162 3.07 2.75 6.53
C ALA A 162 3.50 1.49 7.28
N ARG A 163 2.86 1.24 8.43
CA ARG A 163 2.81 -0.10 9.02
C ARG A 163 1.56 -0.84 8.57
N VAL A 164 1.46 -2.12 8.95
CA VAL A 164 0.27 -2.94 8.77
C VAL A 164 -0.74 -2.70 9.90
N GLU A 165 -2.00 -2.47 9.53
CA GLU A 165 -3.14 -2.42 10.44
C GLU A 165 -4.33 -3.17 9.84
N ILE A 166 -4.61 -4.36 10.39
CA ILE A 166 -5.71 -5.21 9.93
C ILE A 166 -7.02 -4.78 10.62
N VAL A 167 -8.02 -4.42 9.83
CA VAL A 167 -9.34 -3.97 10.32
C VAL A 167 -10.40 -5.02 10.06
N SER A 168 -10.82 -5.74 11.11
CA SER A 168 -11.87 -6.76 10.99
C SER A 168 -13.20 -6.18 10.44
N PRO A 169 -13.96 -6.94 9.63
CA PRO A 169 -13.73 -8.35 9.25
C PRO A 169 -12.83 -8.51 8.00
N ASN A 170 -12.10 -7.47 7.61
CA ASN A 170 -11.18 -7.51 6.46
C ASN A 170 -9.83 -8.04 6.94
N SER A 171 -9.45 -9.19 6.42
CA SER A 171 -8.19 -9.85 6.80
C SER A 171 -7.68 -10.75 5.68
N LYS A 172 -8.28 -10.71 4.49
CA LYS A 172 -7.95 -11.61 3.38
C LYS A 172 -6.48 -11.46 3.00
N MET A 173 -5.96 -10.24 3.02
CA MET A 173 -4.61 -9.90 2.61
C MET A 173 -3.59 -9.85 3.76
N SER A 174 -3.97 -10.25 4.97
CA SER A 174 -3.14 -10.03 6.17
C SER A 174 -1.72 -10.61 6.05
N GLU A 175 -1.58 -11.88 5.65
CA GLU A 175 -0.27 -12.53 5.48
C GLU A 175 0.61 -11.81 4.44
N TYR A 176 0.00 -11.42 3.32
CA TYR A 176 0.70 -10.66 2.27
C TYR A 176 1.24 -9.33 2.81
N PHE A 177 0.42 -8.56 3.53
CA PHE A 177 0.84 -7.28 4.08
C PHE A 177 1.94 -7.42 5.15
N TYR A 178 1.84 -8.42 6.03
CA TYR A 178 2.92 -8.68 6.99
C TYR A 178 4.23 -9.04 6.28
N SER A 179 4.18 -9.81 5.20
CA SER A 179 5.38 -10.13 4.42
C SER A 179 6.04 -8.88 3.79
N LEU A 180 5.25 -7.92 3.29
CA LEU A 180 5.77 -6.65 2.77
C LEU A 180 6.42 -5.81 3.88
N GLN A 181 5.79 -5.76 5.06
CA GLN A 181 6.31 -5.02 6.19
C GLN A 181 7.61 -5.64 6.71
N ASP A 182 7.70 -6.97 6.79
CA ASP A 182 8.91 -7.65 7.24
C ASP A 182 10.10 -7.32 6.32
N VAL A 183 9.87 -7.27 5.00
CA VAL A 183 10.89 -6.83 4.04
C VAL A 183 11.28 -5.36 4.26
N ALA A 184 10.30 -4.47 4.47
CA ALA A 184 10.56 -3.05 4.71
C ALA A 184 11.36 -2.83 6.01
N VAL A 185 11.02 -3.55 7.08
CA VAL A 185 11.73 -3.53 8.37
C VAL A 185 13.16 -4.05 8.22
N GLN A 186 13.36 -5.21 7.59
CA GLN A 186 14.68 -5.81 7.39
C GLN A 186 15.61 -4.92 6.57
N LYS A 187 15.06 -4.18 5.60
CA LYS A 187 15.82 -3.26 4.75
C LYS A 187 15.99 -1.86 5.36
N GLY A 188 15.39 -1.58 6.51
CA GLY A 188 15.37 -0.21 7.07
C GLY A 188 14.73 0.80 6.11
N ALA A 189 13.71 0.39 5.35
CA ALA A 189 13.05 1.25 4.38
C ALA A 189 12.18 2.31 5.08
N GLY A 190 12.20 3.54 4.58
CA GLY A 190 11.38 4.63 5.08
C GLY A 190 11.48 4.80 6.61
N LEU A 191 10.34 4.83 7.28
CA LEU A 191 10.26 4.98 8.73
C LEU A 191 11.01 3.90 9.51
N TRP A 192 11.26 2.73 8.92
CA TRP A 192 11.99 1.63 9.57
C TRP A 192 13.50 1.88 9.64
N GLY A 193 14.04 2.80 8.83
CA GLY A 193 15.43 3.22 8.86
C GLY A 193 15.76 4.22 9.97
N LEU A 194 14.73 4.79 10.60
CA LEU A 194 14.89 5.70 11.74
C LEU A 194 15.44 4.96 12.97
N PRO A 195 16.17 5.66 13.87
CA PRO A 195 16.40 5.21 15.24
C PRO A 195 15.08 4.81 15.91
N GLU A 196 15.11 3.79 16.77
CA GLU A 196 13.87 3.22 17.32
C GLU A 196 13.08 4.25 18.11
N GLU A 197 13.74 5.14 18.85
CA GLU A 197 13.17 6.24 19.62
C GLU A 197 12.36 7.23 18.77
N ASP A 198 12.77 7.46 17.52
CA ASP A 198 12.17 8.43 16.61
C ASP A 198 11.03 7.82 15.77
N ARG A 199 10.86 6.50 15.80
CA ARG A 199 9.84 5.83 14.98
C ARG A 199 8.43 6.19 15.45
N PRO A 200 7.50 6.44 14.51
CA PRO A 200 6.08 6.67 14.84
C PRO A 200 5.38 5.40 15.37
N PHE A 201 5.95 4.22 15.10
CA PHE A 201 5.41 2.92 15.47
C PHE A 201 6.39 2.11 16.33
N VAL A 202 5.89 1.47 17.38
CA VAL A 202 6.64 0.64 18.33
C VAL A 202 5.99 -0.71 18.53
N LYS A 203 6.77 -1.73 18.90
CA LYS A 203 6.20 -3.04 19.26
C LYS A 203 5.56 -2.98 20.64
N ASN A 204 4.32 -3.44 20.74
CA ASN A 204 3.67 -3.68 22.03
C ASN A 204 4.15 -5.01 22.66
N SER A 205 3.62 -5.37 23.84
CA SER A 205 3.94 -6.62 24.55
C SER A 205 3.65 -7.91 23.78
N LYS A 206 2.86 -7.83 22.69
CA LYS A 206 2.56 -8.95 21.79
C LYS A 206 3.44 -8.95 20.54
N GLY A 207 4.44 -8.07 20.48
CA GLY A 207 5.35 -7.93 19.34
C GLY A 207 4.75 -7.25 18.11
N LYS A 208 3.54 -6.67 18.20
CA LYS A 208 2.89 -5.99 17.07
C LYS A 208 3.23 -4.50 17.07
N TYR A 209 3.53 -3.95 15.89
CA TYR A 209 3.68 -2.51 15.72
C TYR A 209 2.36 -1.78 15.94
N VAL A 210 2.39 -0.79 16.82
CA VAL A 210 1.28 0.11 17.15
C VAL A 210 1.80 1.55 17.14
N ALA A 211 0.90 2.52 16.94
CA ALA A 211 1.27 3.93 17.03
C ALA A 211 1.83 4.26 18.43
N ARG A 212 3.01 4.90 18.49
CA ARG A 212 3.71 5.21 19.74
C ARG A 212 2.85 5.99 20.72
N TYR A 213 2.11 6.99 20.23
CA TYR A 213 1.26 7.82 21.08
C TYR A 213 0.18 7.01 21.83
N LYS A 214 -0.28 5.87 21.26
CA LYS A 214 -1.27 4.99 21.91
C LYS A 214 -0.68 4.20 23.09
N GLU A 215 0.64 4.04 23.14
CA GLU A 215 1.31 3.36 24.26
C GLU A 215 1.71 4.37 25.35
N THR A 216 2.07 5.60 24.98
CA THR A 216 2.31 6.68 25.96
C THR A 216 1.04 7.06 26.73
N GLU A 217 -0.11 7.15 26.05
CA GLU A 217 -1.41 7.43 26.68
C GLU A 217 -1.88 6.34 27.66
N LYS A 218 -1.41 5.09 27.52
CA LYS A 218 -1.74 4.01 28.47
C LYS A 218 -0.87 4.00 29.72
N ALA A 219 0.30 4.65 29.66
CA ALA A 219 1.26 4.71 30.75
C ALA A 219 1.02 5.93 31.68
N SER A 220 0.24 6.91 31.21
CA SER A 220 -0.24 8.08 31.94
C SER A 220 -1.57 7.83 32.65
#